data_AF-A0A7C5D2Y8-F1
#
_entry.id   AF-A0A7C5D2Y8-F1
#
_cell.length_a   1.000
_cell.length_b   1.000
_cell.length_c   1.000
_cell.angle_alpha   90.00
_cell.angle_beta   90.00
_cell.angle_gamma   90.00
#
_symmetry.space_group_name_H-M   'P 1'
#
loop_
_entity.id
_entity.type
_entity.pdbx_description
1 polymer ?
#
loop_
_entity_poly.entity_id
_entity_poly.type
_entity_poly.pdbx_seq_one_letter_code
_entity_poly.pdbx_strand_id
1 'polypeptide(L)' 'MEHHVVVEKLCSCARRKDMPQIKTFDDKENALRVARAWAQQLNESFCGKHAFDVVEVDDNYVISVGEGSY' A
#
# COMPACT_ATOMS: atom_id res chain seq x y z
N MET A 1 -6.98 -19.17 3.00
CA MET A 1 -7.78 -18.06 2.43
C MET A 1 -6.79 -17.09 1.86
N GLU A 2 -7.02 -16.55 0.67
CA GLU A 2 -6.09 -15.60 0.05
C GLU A 2 -6.41 -14.20 0.56
N HIS A 3 -5.36 -13.45 0.93
CA HIS A 3 -5.42 -12.08 1.41
C HIS A 3 -4.66 -11.18 0.44
N HIS A 4 -5.32 -10.15 -0.05
CA HIS A 4 -4.77 -9.21 -1.03
C HIS A 4 -4.36 -7.91 -0.35
N VAL A 5 -3.18 -7.41 -0.73
CA VAL A 5 -2.70 -6.07 -0.42
C VAL A 5 -2.73 -5.26 -1.71
N VAL A 6 -3.57 -4.23 -1.76
CA VAL A 6 -3.85 -3.42 -2.95
C VAL A 6 -3.43 -1.98 -2.71
N VAL A 7 -2.66 -1.38 -3.62
CA VAL A 7 -2.37 0.06 -3.61
C VAL A 7 -3.40 0.76 -4.49
N GLU A 8 -4.29 1.57 -3.90
CA GLU A 8 -5.39 2.19 -4.64
C GLU A 8 -4.89 3.20 -5.68
N LYS A 9 -3.98 4.08 -5.26
CA LYS A 9 -3.40 5.12 -6.10
C LYS A 9 -1.88 5.06 -6.05
N LEU A 10 -1.30 4.40 -7.05
CA LEU A 10 0.14 4.50 -7.30
C LEU A 10 0.48 5.93 -7.72
N CYS A 11 1.20 6.65 -6.87
CA CYS A 11 1.80 7.92 -7.24
C CYS A 11 2.73 7.76 -8.46
N SER A 12 2.92 8.82 -9.23
CA SER A 12 3.79 8.80 -10.42
C SER A 12 5.21 8.31 -10.10
N CYS A 13 5.69 8.55 -8.87
CA CYS A 13 6.98 8.05 -8.40
C CYS A 13 7.00 6.51 -8.24
N ALA A 14 5.92 5.89 -7.76
CA ALA A 14 5.78 4.44 -7.65
C ALA A 14 5.60 3.76 -9.01
N ARG A 15 4.84 4.39 -9.93
CA ARG A 15 4.71 3.93 -11.32
C ARG A 15 6.05 3.89 -12.05
N ARG A 16 6.93 4.88 -11.84
CA ARG A 16 8.27 4.91 -12.45
C ARG A 16 9.20 3.78 -12.00
N LYS A 17 8.93 3.17 -10.86
CA LYS A 17 9.72 2.05 -10.32
C LYS A 17 9.14 0.67 -10.65
N ASP A 18 8.13 0.61 -11.52
CA ASP A 18 7.45 -0.64 -11.90
C ASP A 18 6.93 -1.42 -10.67
N MET A 19 6.48 -0.69 -9.66
CA MET A 19 6.06 -1.29 -8.40
C MET A 19 4.72 -2.01 -8.59
N PRO A 20 4.59 -3.29 -8.18
CA PRO A 20 3.34 -4.04 -8.34
C PRO A 20 2.21 -3.36 -7.56
N GLN A 21 1.02 -3.28 -8.14
CA GLN A 21 -0.13 -2.64 -7.49
C GLN A 21 -0.85 -3.57 -6.51
N ILE A 22 -0.75 -4.88 -6.72
CA ILE A 22 -1.42 -5.90 -5.92
C ILE A 22 -0.40 -6.97 -5.51
N LYS A 23 -0.47 -7.43 -4.27
CA LYS A 23 0.22 -8.62 -3.76
C LYS A 23 -0.76 -9.53 -3.05
N THR A 24 -0.63 -10.83 -3.25
CA THR A 24 -1.47 -11.83 -2.60
C THR A 24 -0.63 -12.62 -1.60
N PHE A 25 -1.23 -12.95 -0.46
CA PHE A 25 -0.62 -13.71 0.62
C PHE A 25 -1.62 -14.72 1.15
N ASP A 26 -1.12 -15.87 1.63
CA ASP A 26 -1.94 -16.93 2.21
C ASP A 26 -2.26 -16.72 3.70
N ASP A 27 -1.63 -15.71 4.32
CA ASP A 27 -1.67 -15.44 5.75
C ASP A 27 -2.05 -13.97 6.06
N LYS A 28 -3.08 -13.78 6.89
CA LYS A 28 -3.64 -12.46 7.22
C LYS A 28 -2.64 -11.58 7.98
N GLU A 29 -1.89 -12.14 8.93
CA GLU A 29 -0.93 -11.40 9.74
C GLU A 29 0.27 -10.95 8.89
N ASN A 30 0.75 -11.82 8.01
CA ASN A 30 1.81 -11.51 7.07
C ASN A 30 1.35 -10.45 6.07
N ALA A 31 0.13 -10.55 5.54
CA ALA A 31 -0.45 -9.54 4.66
C ALA A 31 -0.51 -8.16 5.34
N LEU A 32 -0.97 -8.08 6.60
CA LEU A 32 -0.98 -6.83 7.38
C LEU A 32 0.42 -6.27 7.58
N ARG A 33 1.37 -7.13 7.99
CA ARG A 33 2.76 -6.74 8.23
C ARG A 33 3.40 -6.19 6.97
N VAL A 34 3.18 -6.84 5.83
CA VAL A 34 3.70 -6.38 4.54
C VAL A 34 3.01 -5.10 4.09
N ALA A 35 1.68 -4.97 4.26
CA ALA A 35 0.95 -3.75 3.92
C ALA A 35 1.49 -2.54 4.70
N ARG A 36 1.72 -2.68 6.01
CA ARG A 36 2.29 -1.61 6.86
C ARG A 36 3.71 -1.24 6.44
N ALA A 37 4.58 -2.23 6.26
CA ALA A 37 5.94 -2.00 5.81
C ALA A 37 5.97 -1.32 4.42
N TRP A 38 5.03 -1.67 3.56
CA TRP A 38 4.93 -1.11 2.23
C TRP A 38 4.41 0.34 2.25
N ALA A 39 3.38 0.63 3.05
CA ALA A 39 2.93 2.01 3.27
C ALA A 39 4.06 2.87 3.85
N GLN A 40 4.82 2.35 4.83
CA GLN A 40 5.99 3.04 5.38
C GLN A 40 7.08 3.28 4.32
N GLN A 41 7.42 2.27 3.52
CA GLN A 41 8.36 2.44 2.40
C GLN A 41 7.84 3.46 1.39
N LEU A 42 6.53 3.50 1.13
CA LEU A 42 5.91 4.48 0.25
C LEU A 42 6.06 5.90 0.81
N ASN A 43 5.88 6.07 2.13
CA ASN A 43 6.06 7.34 2.83
C ASN A 43 7.52 7.82 2.85
N GLU A 44 8.47 6.92 3.09
CA GLU A 44 9.90 7.26 3.23
C GLU A 44 10.64 7.40 1.89
N SER A 45 10.34 6.52 0.93
CA SER A 45 11.11 6.40 -0.32
C SER A 45 10.54 7.19 -1.48
N PHE A 46 9.28 7.64 -1.40
CA PHE A 46 8.65 8.40 -2.48
C PHE A 46 8.52 9.86 -2.10
N CYS A 47 7.68 10.60 -2.81
CA CYS A 47 7.68 12.06 -2.90
C CYS A 47 7.68 12.85 -1.58
N GLY A 48 7.48 12.22 -0.41
CA GLY A 48 7.41 12.88 0.90
C GLY A 48 6.24 13.86 1.03
N LYS A 49 5.42 13.98 -0.02
CA LYS A 49 4.24 14.84 -0.11
C LYS A 49 2.94 14.08 0.10
N HIS A 50 2.94 12.77 -0.13
CA HIS A 50 1.76 11.94 0.04
C HIS A 50 1.97 11.05 1.26
N ALA A 51 1.03 11.09 2.19
CA ALA A 51 0.97 10.14 3.29
C ALA A 51 0.18 8.91 2.83
N PHE A 52 0.75 7.72 2.96
CA PHE A 52 0.08 6.46 2.67
C PHE A 52 -0.31 5.76 3.97
N ASP A 53 -1.52 5.22 4.02
CA ASP A 53 -2.04 4.47 5.16
C ASP A 53 -2.74 3.19 4.72
N VAL A 54 -2.82 2.21 5.62
CA VAL A 54 -3.40 0.88 5.37
C VAL A 54 -4.80 0.82 5.96
N VAL A 55 -5.78 0.47 5.13
CA VAL A 55 -7.17 0.27 5.49
C VAL A 55 -7.53 -1.20 5.30
N GLU A 56 -8.13 -1.85 6.28
CA GLU A 56 -8.66 -3.20 6.14
C GLU A 56 -10.05 -3.16 5.48
N VAL A 57 -10.25 -3.92 4.42
CA VAL A 57 -11.51 -4.00 3.65
C VAL A 57 -11.76 -5.47 3.30
N ASP A 58 -12.85 -6.05 3.79
CA ASP A 58 -13.27 -7.43 3.49
C ASP A 58 -12.14 -8.46 3.60
N ASP A 59 -11.44 -8.50 4.74
CA ASP A 59 -10.26 -9.36 4.99
C ASP A 59 -9.04 -9.12 4.08
N ASN A 60 -9.05 -8.03 3.33
CA ASN A 60 -7.94 -7.54 2.50
C ASN A 60 -7.41 -6.22 3.04
N TYR A 61 -6.26 -5.79 2.53
CA TYR A 61 -5.63 -4.54 2.94
C TYR A 61 -5.46 -3.60 1.75
N VAL A 62 -5.93 -2.37 1.88
CA VAL A 62 -5.85 -1.33 0.87
C VAL A 62 -4.93 -0.22 1.36
N ILE A 63 -3.87 0.05 0.61
CA ILE A 63 -2.96 1.18 0.84
C ILE A 63 -3.54 2.37 0.07
N SER A 64 -4.08 3.33 0.82
CA SER A 64 -4.67 4.57 0.30
C SER A 64 -3.75 5.76 0.58
N VAL A 65 -3.89 6.82 -0.23
CA VAL A 65 -3.22 8.10 0.03
C VAL A 65 -4.15 8.98 0.86
N GLY A 66 -3.68 9.44 2.01
CA GLY A 66 -4.41 10.39 2.85
C GLY A 66 -4.68 11.68 2.11
N GLU A 67 -5.95 12.10 2.10
CA GLU A 67 -6.42 13.35 1.49
C GLU A 67 -5.79 14.57 2.20
N GLY A 68 -4.61 15.00 1.76
CA GLY A 68 -3.94 16.17 2.33
C GLY A 68 -2.94 16.87 1.42
N SER A 69 -2.77 16.45 0.17
CA SER A 69 -1.83 17.10 -0.76
C SER A 69 -2.26 16.92 -2.20
N TYR A 70 -3.22 17.75 -2.62
CA TYR A 70 -3.44 18.09 -4.02
C TYR A 70 -2.83 19.46 -4.31
#